data_AF-A0A7S2FHB2-F1
#
_entry.id   AF-A0A7S2FHB2-F1
#
_cell.length_a   1.000
_cell.length_b   1.000
_cell.length_c   1.000
_cell.angle_alpha   90.00
_cell.angle_beta   90.00
_cell.angle_gamma   90.00
#
_symmetry.space_group_name_H-M   'P 1'
#
loop_
_entity.id
_entity.type
_entity.pdbx_description
1 polymer ?
#
loop_
_entity_poly.entity_id
_entity_poly.type
_entity_poly.pdbx_seq_one_letter_code
_entity_poly.pdbx_strand_id
1 'polypeptide(L)'
;MASAAKYAHEDSGESERPLKVCAEAGRKCVRNIHQYPVLSVEWIALVDSLKQLTRLVQLEGRMPVNSKVTESAGRNQDSEGTLWDQDAHENAIRILVEEAKVNLCLRMMNDYKRWCYNAEERAATMRQAKQAFEYSDAQLQAKCGQFEESLGMLLMRAFVHVETLQLMDIPLLIEHCTMVLQATPPRPVDMKEQETACVHYFSSLMKHAEALNNSELLAKARELRLVHLATSHVLAHVEEYPAELTAAVAEGFAALSDNEDFRTSWEDFFQDPNGGPDMQAKTNFMQLEEKLAGRYLKDKPDGKKDVRPLLDFCKAIQRTMK
;
A
#
# COMPACT_ATOMS: atom_id res chain seq x y z
N MET A 1 36.69 46.85 2.10
CA MET A 1 35.47 46.14 1.66
C MET A 1 35.69 44.63 1.78
N ALA A 2 35.60 44.06 2.99
CA ALA A 2 35.87 42.64 3.24
C ALA A 2 34.95 42.09 4.35
N SER A 3 33.64 42.36 4.27
CA SER A 3 32.70 41.93 5.30
C SER A 3 31.36 41.41 4.77
N ALA A 4 31.30 41.02 3.49
CA ALA A 4 30.08 40.48 2.87
C ALA A 4 30.12 38.95 2.65
N ALA A 5 31.28 38.30 2.80
CA ALA A 5 31.44 36.88 2.50
C ALA A 5 31.24 35.93 3.70
N LYS A 6 31.06 36.45 4.93
CA LYS A 6 30.90 35.63 6.14
C LYS A 6 29.46 35.29 6.51
N TYR A 7 28.47 35.97 5.94
CA TYR A 7 27.05 35.75 6.27
C TYR A 7 26.31 34.81 5.31
N ALA A 8 26.93 34.37 4.21
CA ALA A 8 26.29 33.47 3.25
C ALA A 8 26.39 31.98 3.61
N HIS A 9 27.18 31.62 4.64
CA HIS A 9 27.46 30.22 4.99
C HIS A 9 26.76 29.73 6.28
N GLU A 10 26.14 30.62 7.05
CA GLU A 10 25.46 30.25 8.31
C GLU A 10 23.97 29.90 8.11
N ASP A 11 23.31 30.48 7.11
CA ASP A 11 21.87 30.27 6.85
C ASP A 11 21.53 28.89 6.26
N SER A 12 22.48 28.23 5.58
CA SER A 12 22.27 26.89 5.04
C SER A 12 22.31 25.79 6.11
N GLY A 13 22.96 26.05 7.24
CA GLY A 13 23.13 25.07 8.33
C GLY A 13 21.92 24.95 9.26
N GLU A 14 21.17 26.04 9.43
CA GLU A 14 19.98 26.05 10.31
C GLU A 14 18.77 25.37 9.66
N SER A 15 18.60 25.49 8.34
CA SER A 15 17.53 24.82 7.59
C SER A 15 17.72 23.30 7.48
N GLU A 16 18.97 22.80 7.50
CA GLU A 16 19.26 21.35 7.43
C GLU A 16 19.14 20.61 8.78
N ARG A 17 19.23 21.34 9.89
CA ARG A 17 19.20 20.75 11.25
C ARG A 17 17.91 19.98 11.53
N PRO A 18 16.71 20.51 11.24
CA PRO A 18 15.44 19.79 11.43
C PRO A 18 15.39 18.48 10.63
N LEU A 19 15.88 18.48 9.39
CA LEU A 19 15.88 17.30 8.51
C LEU A 19 16.81 16.20 9.03
N LYS A 20 18.01 16.57 9.51
CA LYS A 20 18.96 15.62 10.11
C LYS A 20 18.40 14.98 11.39
N VAL A 21 17.74 15.78 12.23
CA VAL A 21 17.10 15.28 13.45
C VAL A 21 15.93 14.33 13.13
N CYS A 22 15.12 14.63 12.11
CA CYS A 22 14.06 13.73 11.65
C CYS A 22 14.63 12.39 11.13
N ALA A 23 15.71 12.43 10.35
CA ALA A 23 16.35 11.22 9.83
C ALA A 23 16.96 10.34 10.93
N GLU A 24 17.62 10.94 11.94
CA GLU A 24 18.16 10.19 13.08
C GLU A 24 17.05 9.56 13.93
N ALA A 25 15.96 10.30 14.18
CA ALA A 25 14.78 9.77 14.85
C ALA A 25 14.16 8.60 14.05
N GLY A 26 14.06 8.76 12.73
CA GLY A 26 13.62 7.70 11.82
C GLY A 26 14.47 6.44 11.92
N ARG A 27 15.80 6.56 11.86
CA ARG A 27 16.74 5.44 12.03
C ARG A 27 16.56 4.74 13.37
N LYS A 28 16.38 5.49 14.46
CA LYS A 28 16.14 4.90 15.77
C LYS A 28 14.85 4.08 15.80
N CYS A 29 13.75 4.61 15.23
CA CYS A 29 12.49 3.89 15.13
C CYS A 29 12.62 2.63 14.27
N VAL A 30 13.25 2.73 13.09
CA VAL A 30 13.44 1.60 12.15
C VAL A 30 14.29 0.49 12.76
N ARG A 31 15.37 0.83 13.48
CA ARG A 31 16.20 -0.17 14.18
C ARG A 31 15.45 -0.93 15.26
N ASN A 32 14.45 -0.32 15.89
CA ASN A 32 13.64 -0.98 16.91
C ASN A 32 12.61 -1.97 16.31
N ILE A 33 12.42 -1.99 14.98
CA ILE A 33 11.48 -2.90 14.33
C ILE A 33 12.01 -4.33 14.36
N HIS A 34 11.35 -5.17 15.16
CA HIS A 34 11.61 -6.60 15.29
C HIS A 34 10.29 -7.38 15.37
N GLN A 35 10.33 -8.66 15.03
CA GLN A 35 9.19 -9.55 15.25
C GLN A 35 9.06 -9.83 16.75
N TYR A 36 7.89 -9.53 17.32
CA TYR A 36 7.53 -9.89 18.70
C TYR A 36 6.16 -10.57 18.74
N PRO A 37 5.89 -11.47 19.70
CA PRO A 37 4.56 -12.02 19.91
C PRO A 37 3.53 -10.91 20.15
N VAL A 38 2.36 -11.02 19.52
CA VAL A 38 1.29 -10.01 19.62
C VAL A 38 0.90 -9.82 21.08
N LEU A 39 0.83 -8.56 21.53
CA LEU A 39 0.56 -8.13 22.93
C LEU A 39 1.64 -8.48 23.98
N SER A 40 2.82 -8.94 23.57
CA SER A 40 4.00 -8.91 24.47
C SER A 40 4.37 -7.47 24.82
N VAL A 41 5.13 -7.26 25.91
CA VAL A 41 5.57 -5.92 26.34
C VAL A 41 6.40 -5.25 25.25
N GLU A 42 7.27 -6.02 24.62
CA GLU A 42 8.12 -5.59 23.50
C GLU A 42 7.27 -5.21 22.28
N TRP A 43 6.22 -5.99 21.98
CA TRP A 43 5.29 -5.65 20.90
C TRP A 43 4.55 -4.35 21.19
N ILE A 44 4.08 -4.12 22.42
CA ILE A 44 3.40 -2.87 22.82
C ILE A 44 4.34 -1.66 22.67
N ALA A 45 5.61 -1.80 23.04
CA ALA A 45 6.64 -0.77 22.87
C ALA A 45 6.99 -0.54 21.38
N LEU A 46 6.99 -1.62 20.59
CA LEU A 46 7.12 -1.53 19.13
C LEU A 46 5.97 -0.73 18.52
N VAL A 47 4.71 -0.92 18.95
CA VAL A 47 3.57 -0.13 18.45
C VAL A 47 3.82 1.37 18.62
N ASP A 48 4.34 1.78 19.78
CA ASP A 48 4.64 3.20 20.02
C ASP A 48 5.77 3.71 19.11
N SER A 49 6.78 2.88 18.84
CA SER A 49 7.86 3.21 17.90
C SER A 49 7.37 3.31 16.45
N LEU A 50 6.48 2.40 16.03
CA LEU A 50 5.86 2.43 14.69
C LEU A 50 5.00 3.69 14.53
N LYS A 51 4.19 4.02 15.54
CA LYS A 51 3.37 5.24 15.53
C LYS A 51 4.21 6.52 15.43
N GLN A 52 5.37 6.56 16.08
CA GLN A 52 6.30 7.67 15.94
C GLN A 52 6.88 7.75 14.52
N LEU A 53 7.29 6.62 13.94
CA LEU A 53 7.78 6.56 12.57
C LEU A 53 6.72 7.00 11.55
N THR A 54 5.49 6.52 11.70
CA THR A 54 4.33 6.92 10.87
C THR A 54 4.11 8.43 10.92
N ARG A 55 4.22 9.05 12.10
CA ARG A 55 4.13 10.52 12.22
C ARG A 55 5.25 11.24 11.49
N LEU A 56 6.49 10.71 11.55
CA LEU A 56 7.61 11.28 10.80
C LEU A 56 7.33 11.26 9.29
N VAL A 57 6.89 10.12 8.75
CA VAL A 57 6.51 9.97 7.34
C VAL A 57 5.38 10.94 6.94
N GLN A 58 4.38 11.11 7.81
CA GLN A 58 3.29 12.06 7.55
C GLN A 58 3.74 13.52 7.56
N LEU A 59 4.68 13.89 8.43
CA LEU A 59 5.28 15.22 8.45
C LEU A 59 6.11 15.44 7.19
N GLU A 60 6.88 14.42 6.81
CA GLU A 60 7.68 14.35 5.59
C GLU A 60 6.87 14.62 4.33
N GLY A 61 5.73 13.96 4.16
CA GLY A 61 4.83 14.21 3.03
C GLY A 61 4.12 15.58 3.03
N ARG A 62 4.25 16.38 4.09
CA ARG A 62 3.71 17.75 4.18
C ARG A 62 4.79 18.82 4.05
N MET A 63 6.06 18.44 3.99
CA MET A 63 7.15 19.39 3.82
C MET A 63 7.17 19.93 2.38
N PRO A 64 7.56 21.19 2.17
CA PRO A 64 7.70 21.75 0.82
C PRO A 64 8.74 20.98 0.03
N VAL A 65 8.53 20.91 -1.29
CA VAL A 65 9.42 20.23 -2.23
C VAL A 65 10.84 20.79 -2.14
N ASN A 66 11.84 19.91 -2.17
CA ASN A 66 13.24 20.29 -2.10
C ASN A 66 13.70 20.91 -3.44
N SER A 67 13.68 22.24 -3.51
CA SER A 67 14.05 23.02 -4.71
C SER A 67 15.46 22.76 -5.26
N LYS A 68 16.35 22.12 -4.49
CA LYS A 68 17.71 21.76 -4.94
C LYS A 68 17.76 20.51 -5.83
N VAL A 69 16.77 19.62 -5.74
CA VAL A 69 16.72 18.39 -6.55
C VAL A 69 16.31 18.72 -8.00
N THR A 70 15.44 19.72 -8.16
CA THR A 70 14.90 20.17 -9.45
C THR A 70 15.97 20.77 -10.39
N GLU A 71 17.06 21.33 -9.86
CA GLU A 71 18.15 21.92 -10.67
C GLU A 71 19.15 20.88 -11.22
N SER A 72 19.11 19.64 -10.72
CA SER A 72 20.18 18.66 -10.95
C SER A 72 19.93 17.69 -12.11
N ALA A 73 18.81 17.77 -12.84
CA ALA A 73 18.48 16.69 -13.78
C ALA A 73 17.77 17.16 -15.05
N GLY A 74 18.41 16.93 -16.21
CA GLY A 74 17.76 16.92 -17.53
C GLY A 74 16.81 15.74 -17.70
N ARG A 75 15.82 15.61 -16.81
CA ARG A 75 14.84 14.52 -16.74
C ARG A 75 13.67 14.77 -17.69
N ASN A 76 13.15 13.68 -18.25
CA ASN A 76 11.79 13.65 -18.79
C ASN A 76 10.83 13.96 -17.63
N GLN A 77 10.02 15.02 -17.76
CA GLN A 77 9.01 15.42 -16.78
C GLN A 77 7.91 14.35 -16.58
N ASP A 78 7.88 13.34 -17.45
CA ASP A 78 6.89 12.25 -17.47
C ASP A 78 7.27 11.03 -16.62
N SER A 79 8.47 11.00 -16.01
CA SER A 79 8.87 9.91 -15.10
C SER A 79 8.52 10.27 -13.67
N GLU A 80 7.65 9.48 -13.03
CA GLU A 80 7.58 9.42 -11.57
C GLU A 80 9.01 9.09 -11.08
N GLY A 81 9.65 9.98 -10.31
CA GLY A 81 11.05 9.83 -9.93
C GLY A 81 11.31 8.61 -9.05
N THR A 82 12.54 8.08 -9.08
CA THR A 82 12.96 6.97 -8.20
C THR A 82 12.88 7.38 -6.73
N LEU A 83 12.71 6.44 -5.79
CA LEU A 83 12.75 6.69 -4.32
C LEU A 83 13.98 7.50 -3.89
N TRP A 84 15.07 7.41 -4.65
CA TRP A 84 16.36 8.05 -4.37
C TRP A 84 16.47 9.47 -4.91
N ASP A 85 15.62 9.79 -5.88
CA ASP A 85 15.71 10.96 -6.73
C ASP A 85 14.51 11.91 -6.60
N GLN A 86 13.60 11.66 -5.65
CA GLN A 86 12.40 12.44 -5.49
C GLN A 86 12.65 13.83 -4.88
N ASP A 87 11.88 14.77 -5.41
CA ASP A 87 11.69 16.13 -4.93
C ASP A 87 11.05 16.18 -3.52
N ALA A 88 10.39 15.08 -3.12
CA ALA A 88 9.75 14.92 -1.82
C ALA A 88 10.72 14.45 -0.72
N HIS A 89 10.49 14.90 0.51
CA HIS A 89 11.26 14.47 1.67
C HIS A 89 10.76 13.10 2.15
N GLU A 90 11.31 11.99 1.66
CA GLU A 90 10.89 10.63 2.07
C GLU A 90 11.97 9.85 2.84
N ASN A 91 12.70 10.55 3.72
CA ASN A 91 13.85 9.95 4.41
C ASN A 91 13.45 8.74 5.26
N ALA A 92 12.31 8.76 5.94
CA ALA A 92 11.90 7.68 6.80
C ALA A 92 11.57 6.39 6.03
N ILE A 93 10.89 6.49 4.87
CA ILE A 93 10.63 5.34 3.99
C ILE A 93 11.93 4.84 3.38
N ARG A 94 12.80 5.75 2.95
CA ARG A 94 14.12 5.40 2.42
C ARG A 94 14.95 4.62 3.43
N ILE A 95 15.02 5.08 4.69
CA ILE A 95 15.70 4.38 5.77
C ILE A 95 15.08 2.99 6.02
N LEU A 96 13.74 2.87 5.96
CA LEU A 96 13.05 1.60 6.14
C LEU A 96 13.43 0.58 5.05
N VAL A 97 13.60 1.03 3.81
CA VAL A 97 14.05 0.23 2.67
C VAL A 97 15.54 -0.11 2.78
N GLU A 98 16.40 0.89 3.06
CA GLU A 98 17.86 0.72 3.23
C GLU A 98 18.20 -0.31 4.33
N GLU A 99 17.45 -0.32 5.43
CA GLU A 99 17.64 -1.26 6.56
C GLU A 99 16.90 -2.60 6.35
N ALA A 100 16.37 -2.86 5.14
CA ALA A 100 15.66 -4.08 4.76
C ALA A 100 14.49 -4.47 5.67
N LYS A 101 13.77 -3.47 6.22
CA LYS A 101 12.69 -3.68 7.19
C LYS A 101 11.31 -3.83 6.56
N VAL A 102 11.11 -3.46 5.29
CA VAL A 102 9.78 -3.53 4.64
C VAL A 102 9.23 -4.97 4.59
N ASN A 103 10.07 -5.96 4.26
CA ASN A 103 9.67 -7.39 4.30
C ASN A 103 9.33 -7.87 5.73
N LEU A 104 10.00 -7.33 6.75
CA LEU A 104 9.66 -7.63 8.14
C LEU A 104 8.31 -6.98 8.53
N CYS A 105 8.06 -5.75 8.09
CA CYS A 105 6.78 -5.08 8.25
C CYS A 105 5.63 -5.88 7.63
N LEU A 106 5.82 -6.40 6.41
CA LEU A 106 4.81 -7.24 5.75
C LEU A 106 4.56 -8.53 6.54
N ARG A 107 5.61 -9.24 6.98
CA ARG A 107 5.48 -10.47 7.79
C ARG A 107 4.73 -10.23 9.09
N MET A 108 5.12 -9.19 9.84
CA MET A 108 4.45 -8.80 11.07
C MET A 108 2.96 -8.46 10.85
N MET A 109 2.64 -7.74 9.76
CA MET A 109 1.24 -7.42 9.42
C MET A 109 0.45 -8.66 9.06
N ASN A 110 1.03 -9.56 8.27
CA ASN A 110 0.42 -10.83 7.90
C ASN A 110 0.14 -11.71 9.12
N ASP A 111 1.13 -11.87 10.01
CA ASP A 111 0.97 -12.64 11.25
C ASP A 111 -0.10 -12.02 12.16
N TYR A 112 -0.12 -10.69 12.26
CA TYR A 112 -1.14 -9.97 13.02
C TYR A 112 -2.55 -10.19 12.46
N LYS A 113 -2.76 -10.13 11.13
CA LYS A 113 -4.09 -10.39 10.55
C LYS A 113 -4.50 -11.87 10.71
N ARG A 114 -3.56 -12.82 10.59
CA ARG A 114 -3.81 -14.24 10.91
C ARG A 114 -4.27 -14.40 12.37
N TRP A 115 -3.58 -13.76 13.31
CA TRP A 115 -3.97 -13.72 14.71
C TRP A 115 -5.35 -13.08 14.91
N CYS A 116 -5.67 -11.99 14.20
CA CYS A 116 -6.99 -11.35 14.27
C CYS A 116 -8.13 -12.28 13.82
N TYR A 117 -7.89 -13.11 12.81
CA TYR A 117 -8.86 -14.05 12.27
C TYR A 117 -8.96 -15.36 13.09
N ASN A 118 -7.96 -15.67 13.92
CA ASN A 118 -8.03 -16.77 14.89
C ASN A 118 -8.69 -16.31 16.20
N ALA A 119 -10.02 -16.42 16.27
CA ALA A 119 -10.80 -15.93 17.42
C ALA A 119 -10.39 -16.55 18.77
N GLU A 120 -10.03 -17.84 18.78
CA GLU A 120 -9.63 -18.56 20.01
C GLU A 120 -8.28 -18.06 20.51
N GLU A 121 -7.28 -18.01 19.62
CA GLU A 121 -5.93 -17.53 19.95
C GLU A 121 -5.95 -16.06 20.36
N ARG A 122 -6.71 -15.22 19.66
CA ARG A 122 -6.90 -13.80 20.01
C ARG A 122 -7.50 -13.66 21.40
N ALA A 123 -8.58 -14.39 21.71
CA ALA A 123 -9.23 -14.32 23.02
C ALA A 123 -8.30 -14.78 24.15
N ALA A 124 -7.52 -15.85 23.92
CA ALA A 124 -6.53 -16.35 24.87
C ALA A 124 -5.42 -15.32 25.13
N THR A 125 -4.83 -14.77 24.07
CA THR A 125 -3.74 -13.78 24.14
C THR A 125 -4.21 -12.50 24.85
N MET A 126 -5.40 -12.01 24.51
CA MET A 126 -6.00 -10.84 25.17
C MET A 126 -6.20 -11.08 26.68
N ARG A 127 -6.66 -12.26 27.08
CA ARG A 127 -6.84 -12.61 28.50
C ARG A 127 -5.51 -12.64 29.25
N GLN A 128 -4.49 -13.24 28.65
CA GLN A 128 -3.14 -13.31 29.22
C GLN A 128 -2.53 -11.93 29.38
N ALA A 129 -2.62 -11.07 28.35
CA ALA A 129 -2.09 -9.71 28.40
C ALA A 129 -2.72 -8.86 29.52
N LYS A 130 -4.04 -8.99 29.74
CA LYS A 130 -4.73 -8.30 30.86
C LYS A 130 -4.22 -8.75 32.23
N GLN A 131 -4.06 -10.07 32.40
CA GLN A 131 -3.61 -10.64 33.67
C GLN A 131 -2.15 -10.29 33.97
N ALA A 132 -1.30 -10.21 32.94
CA ALA A 132 0.12 -9.96 33.10
C ALA A 132 0.48 -8.47 33.26
N PHE A 133 -0.25 -7.56 32.62
CA PHE A 133 0.20 -6.17 32.43
C PHE A 133 -0.83 -5.11 32.85
N GLU A 134 -1.92 -5.50 33.52
CA GLU A 134 -2.99 -4.60 34.01
C GLU A 134 -3.64 -3.69 32.95
N TYR A 135 -3.49 -4.01 31.66
CA TYR A 135 -4.19 -3.28 30.61
C TYR A 135 -5.69 -3.58 30.61
N SER A 136 -6.50 -2.56 30.38
CA SER A 136 -7.92 -2.70 30.05
C SER A 136 -8.12 -3.21 28.61
N ASP A 137 -9.31 -3.77 28.35
CA ASP A 137 -9.72 -4.16 26.99
C ASP A 137 -9.56 -3.03 25.97
N ALA A 138 -10.03 -1.83 26.34
CA ALA A 138 -9.96 -0.67 25.46
C ALA A 138 -8.52 -0.28 25.10
N GLN A 139 -7.59 -0.38 26.05
CA GLN A 139 -6.18 -0.06 25.81
C GLN A 139 -5.52 -1.08 24.86
N LEU A 140 -5.79 -2.38 25.05
CA LEU A 140 -5.25 -3.43 24.18
C LEU A 140 -5.81 -3.31 22.76
N GLN A 141 -7.13 -3.11 22.62
CA GLN A 141 -7.74 -2.89 21.30
C GLN A 141 -7.19 -1.62 20.62
N ALA A 142 -6.97 -0.54 21.37
CA ALA A 142 -6.35 0.66 20.84
C ALA A 142 -4.91 0.42 20.36
N LYS A 143 -4.15 -0.46 21.03
CA LYS A 143 -2.80 -0.85 20.59
C LYS A 143 -2.85 -1.70 19.31
N CYS A 144 -3.79 -2.64 19.21
CA CYS A 144 -4.05 -3.39 17.98
C CYS A 144 -4.36 -2.48 16.80
N GLY A 145 -5.33 -1.56 16.96
CA GLY A 145 -5.67 -0.60 15.90
C GLY A 145 -4.50 0.31 15.52
N GLN A 146 -3.73 0.79 16.50
CA GLN A 146 -2.54 1.61 16.22
C GLN A 146 -1.45 0.85 15.47
N PHE A 147 -1.25 -0.43 15.78
CA PHE A 147 -0.31 -1.27 15.06
C PHE A 147 -0.74 -1.44 13.60
N GLU A 148 -2.00 -1.80 13.38
CA GLU A 148 -2.56 -2.01 12.04
C GLU A 148 -2.49 -0.75 11.18
N GLU A 149 -2.94 0.38 11.73
CA GLU A 149 -2.92 1.68 11.05
C GLU A 149 -1.48 2.12 10.73
N SER A 150 -0.58 2.05 11.71
CA SER A 150 0.79 2.56 11.57
C SER A 150 1.56 1.77 10.51
N LEU A 151 1.51 0.45 10.61
CA LEU A 151 2.25 -0.45 9.72
C LEU A 151 1.62 -0.49 8.32
N GLY A 152 0.28 -0.43 8.23
CA GLY A 152 -0.42 -0.28 6.96
C GLY A 152 -0.01 0.97 6.20
N MET A 153 0.03 2.12 6.88
CA MET A 153 0.47 3.38 6.27
C MET A 153 1.91 3.30 5.77
N LEU A 154 2.82 2.73 6.58
CA LEU A 154 4.22 2.56 6.20
C LEU A 154 4.39 1.69 4.94
N LEU A 155 3.68 0.57 4.88
CA LEU A 155 3.68 -0.31 3.70
C LEU A 155 3.07 0.38 2.48
N MET A 156 1.94 1.08 2.65
CA MET A 156 1.31 1.83 1.56
C MET A 156 2.26 2.87 0.95
N ARG A 157 2.99 3.60 1.80
CA ARG A 157 3.98 4.58 1.33
C ARG A 157 5.19 3.94 0.68
N ALA A 158 5.64 2.79 1.19
CA ALA A 158 6.78 2.10 0.63
C ALA A 158 6.46 1.51 -0.77
N PHE A 159 5.27 0.96 -0.97
CA PHE A 159 4.89 0.25 -2.21
C PHE A 159 4.54 1.15 -3.39
N VAL A 160 4.42 2.47 -3.21
CA VAL A 160 4.34 3.40 -4.35
C VAL A 160 5.60 3.30 -5.22
N HIS A 161 6.73 2.99 -4.60
CA HIS A 161 8.04 2.92 -5.24
C HIS A 161 8.33 1.52 -5.78
N VAL A 162 8.60 1.44 -7.08
CA VAL A 162 8.91 0.16 -7.76
C VAL A 162 10.15 -0.50 -7.19
N GLU A 163 11.16 0.27 -6.77
CA GLU A 163 12.40 -0.24 -6.20
C GLU A 163 12.16 -0.95 -4.87
N THR A 164 11.20 -0.46 -4.08
CA THR A 164 10.77 -1.17 -2.88
C THR A 164 10.19 -2.52 -3.28
N LEU A 165 9.24 -2.55 -4.21
CA LEU A 165 8.56 -3.78 -4.64
C LEU A 165 9.54 -4.81 -5.23
N GLN A 166 10.58 -4.37 -5.95
CA GLN A 166 11.63 -5.24 -6.47
C GLN A 166 12.43 -5.97 -5.38
N LEU A 167 12.48 -5.40 -4.15
CA LEU A 167 13.13 -6.00 -2.99
C LEU A 167 12.17 -6.79 -2.09
N MET A 168 10.87 -6.78 -2.41
CA MET A 168 9.84 -7.41 -1.58
C MET A 168 9.65 -8.89 -1.89
N ASP A 169 9.20 -9.61 -0.87
CA ASP A 169 8.57 -10.92 -1.02
C ASP A 169 7.16 -10.75 -1.63
N ILE A 170 7.11 -10.70 -2.96
CA ILE A 170 5.86 -10.55 -3.74
C ILE A 170 4.86 -11.70 -3.46
N PRO A 171 5.28 -12.99 -3.42
CA PRO A 171 4.38 -14.07 -3.04
C PRO A 171 3.68 -13.84 -1.70
N LEU A 172 4.43 -13.44 -0.66
CA LEU A 172 3.85 -13.14 0.65
C LEU A 172 2.89 -11.93 0.60
N LEU A 173 3.20 -10.91 -0.20
CA LEU A 173 2.32 -9.74 -0.35
C LEU A 173 0.98 -10.13 -1.00
N ILE A 174 1.03 -10.96 -2.04
CA ILE A 174 -0.18 -11.50 -2.69
C ILE A 174 -0.98 -12.36 -1.72
N GLU A 175 -0.32 -13.25 -0.96
CA GLU A 175 -0.98 -14.05 0.08
C GLU A 175 -1.64 -13.19 1.15
N HIS A 176 -0.97 -12.12 1.58
CA HIS A 176 -1.49 -11.18 2.55
C HIS A 176 -2.75 -10.47 2.03
N CYS A 177 -2.70 -9.90 0.83
CA CYS A 177 -3.84 -9.23 0.21
C CYS A 177 -5.03 -10.18 0.04
N THR A 178 -4.78 -11.41 -0.45
CA THR A 178 -5.82 -12.42 -0.61
C THR A 178 -6.48 -12.74 0.74
N MET A 179 -5.69 -13.03 1.77
CA MET A 179 -6.21 -13.37 3.10
C MET A 179 -7.09 -12.26 3.68
N VAL A 180 -6.65 -11.00 3.58
CA VAL A 180 -7.39 -9.86 4.12
C VAL A 180 -8.68 -9.60 3.34
N LEU A 181 -8.62 -9.60 2.01
CA LEU A 181 -9.79 -9.34 1.17
C LEU A 181 -10.83 -10.47 1.24
N GLN A 182 -10.40 -11.73 1.42
CA GLN A 182 -11.30 -12.86 1.65
C GLN A 182 -12.09 -12.74 2.96
N ALA A 183 -11.46 -12.21 4.00
CA ALA A 183 -12.05 -12.11 5.32
C ALA A 183 -12.92 -10.86 5.52
N THR A 184 -13.06 -9.98 4.51
CA THR A 184 -13.78 -8.71 4.64
C THR A 184 -15.30 -8.92 4.63
N PRO A 185 -16.03 -8.69 5.74
CA PRO A 185 -17.48 -8.69 5.72
C PRO A 185 -18.02 -7.41 5.06
N PRO A 186 -19.27 -7.39 4.57
CA PRO A 186 -19.91 -6.17 4.08
C PRO A 186 -20.21 -5.22 5.26
N ARG A 187 -19.22 -4.39 5.61
CA ARG A 187 -19.30 -3.34 6.63
C ARG A 187 -18.78 -2.02 6.05
N PRO A 188 -19.15 -0.86 6.63
CA PRO A 188 -18.59 0.42 6.22
C PRO A 188 -17.05 0.38 6.24
N VAL A 189 -16.44 1.05 5.26
CA VAL A 189 -14.99 1.01 5.07
C VAL A 189 -14.32 1.87 6.12
N ASP A 190 -13.42 1.29 6.91
CA ASP A 190 -12.47 2.08 7.68
C ASP A 190 -11.18 2.25 6.86
N MET A 191 -10.84 3.50 6.57
CA MET A 191 -9.66 3.86 5.77
C MET A 191 -8.34 3.50 6.48
N LYS A 192 -8.38 3.19 7.77
CA LYS A 192 -7.21 2.84 8.59
C LYS A 192 -6.95 1.33 8.65
N GLU A 193 -7.91 0.52 8.21
CA GLU A 193 -7.82 -0.94 8.26
C GLU A 193 -7.06 -1.53 7.06
N GLN A 194 -6.53 -2.74 7.23
CA GLN A 194 -5.79 -3.41 6.13
C GLN A 194 -6.64 -3.70 4.91
N GLU A 195 -7.95 -3.85 5.07
CA GLU A 195 -8.89 -4.12 3.98
C GLU A 195 -8.80 -3.01 2.92
N THR A 196 -8.74 -1.75 3.37
CA THR A 196 -8.51 -0.57 2.50
C THR A 196 -7.06 -0.50 2.00
N ALA A 197 -6.08 -0.79 2.87
CA ALA A 197 -4.68 -0.74 2.46
C ALA A 197 -4.35 -1.79 1.36
N CYS A 198 -4.99 -2.96 1.41
CA CYS A 198 -4.77 -4.05 0.47
C CYS A 198 -5.18 -3.70 -0.97
N VAL A 199 -6.20 -2.86 -1.18
CA VAL A 199 -6.54 -2.40 -2.54
C VAL A 199 -5.49 -1.42 -3.09
N HIS A 200 -4.82 -0.65 -2.22
CA HIS A 200 -3.65 0.13 -2.61
C HIS A 200 -2.44 -0.76 -2.93
N TYR A 201 -2.19 -1.81 -2.13
CA TYR A 201 -1.12 -2.77 -2.41
C TYR A 201 -1.34 -3.48 -3.74
N PHE A 202 -2.58 -3.94 -3.99
CA PHE A 202 -2.99 -4.52 -5.26
C PHE A 202 -2.72 -3.55 -6.42
N SER A 203 -3.20 -2.30 -6.32
CA SER A 203 -2.95 -1.31 -7.37
C SER A 203 -1.46 -1.11 -7.65
N SER A 204 -0.65 -1.01 -6.60
CA SER A 204 0.80 -0.82 -6.73
C SER A 204 1.47 -2.00 -7.41
N LEU A 205 1.06 -3.24 -7.07
CA LEU A 205 1.54 -4.45 -7.75
C LEU A 205 1.19 -4.45 -9.24
N MET A 206 -0.04 -4.07 -9.60
CA MET A 206 -0.49 -4.11 -10.99
C MET A 206 0.18 -3.02 -11.84
N LYS A 207 0.36 -1.81 -11.28
CA LYS A 207 1.07 -0.70 -11.94
C LYS A 207 2.51 -1.07 -12.29
N HIS A 208 3.17 -1.79 -11.40
CA HIS A 208 4.59 -2.13 -11.52
C HIS A 208 4.83 -3.55 -12.02
N ALA A 209 3.79 -4.28 -12.45
CA ALA A 209 3.88 -5.72 -12.73
C ALA A 209 4.95 -6.05 -13.80
N GLU A 210 5.08 -5.22 -14.83
CA GLU A 210 6.08 -5.37 -15.90
C GLU A 210 7.52 -5.13 -15.43
N ALA A 211 7.72 -4.23 -14.46
CA ALA A 211 9.02 -3.95 -13.86
C ALA A 211 9.42 -4.98 -12.77
N LEU A 212 8.49 -5.87 -12.43
CA LEU A 212 8.66 -7.00 -11.53
C LEU A 212 8.75 -8.30 -12.35
N ASN A 213 8.69 -9.46 -11.69
CA ASN A 213 8.52 -10.74 -12.39
C ASN A 213 7.06 -10.93 -12.82
N ASN A 214 6.66 -10.28 -13.91
CA ASN A 214 5.28 -10.20 -14.39
C ASN A 214 4.58 -11.57 -14.44
N SER A 215 5.22 -12.56 -15.05
CA SER A 215 4.60 -13.88 -15.24
C SER A 215 4.40 -14.63 -13.91
N GLU A 216 5.35 -14.55 -12.98
CA GLU A 216 5.21 -15.17 -11.65
C GLU A 216 4.17 -14.45 -10.79
N LEU A 217 4.18 -13.12 -10.81
CA LEU A 217 3.21 -12.28 -10.11
C LEU A 217 1.78 -12.59 -10.58
N LEU A 218 1.56 -12.60 -11.90
CA LEU A 218 0.25 -12.90 -12.49
C LEU A 218 -0.17 -14.34 -12.24
N ALA A 219 0.74 -15.31 -12.32
CA ALA A 219 0.44 -16.71 -12.00
C ALA A 219 -0.02 -16.88 -10.55
N LYS A 220 0.65 -16.24 -9.59
CA LYS A 220 0.29 -16.29 -8.16
C LYS A 220 -1.00 -15.52 -7.88
N ALA A 221 -1.20 -14.36 -8.52
CA ALA A 221 -2.44 -13.58 -8.41
C ALA A 221 -3.64 -14.35 -8.95
N ARG A 222 -3.47 -15.12 -10.03
CA ARG A 222 -4.47 -16.05 -10.56
C ARG A 222 -4.75 -17.18 -9.57
N GLU A 223 -3.71 -17.88 -9.11
CA GLU A 223 -3.80 -19.00 -8.16
C GLU A 223 -4.63 -18.62 -6.93
N LEU A 224 -4.37 -17.45 -6.36
CA LEU A 224 -5.04 -16.97 -5.15
C LEU A 224 -6.30 -16.13 -5.43
N ARG A 225 -6.74 -16.06 -6.68
CA ARG A 225 -7.90 -15.28 -7.15
C ARG A 225 -7.88 -13.80 -6.71
N LEU A 226 -6.69 -13.21 -6.59
CA LEU A 226 -6.50 -11.86 -6.05
C LEU A 226 -7.30 -10.81 -6.85
N VAL A 227 -7.29 -10.89 -8.18
CA VAL A 227 -8.04 -9.96 -9.05
C VAL A 227 -9.53 -9.97 -8.72
N HIS A 228 -10.12 -11.16 -8.56
CA HIS A 228 -11.53 -11.31 -8.20
C HIS A 228 -11.85 -10.67 -6.84
N LEU A 229 -11.00 -10.94 -5.85
CA LEU A 229 -11.19 -10.45 -4.49
C LEU A 229 -11.09 -8.92 -4.44
N ALA A 230 -10.09 -8.36 -5.13
CA ALA A 230 -9.95 -6.92 -5.28
C ALA A 230 -11.16 -6.30 -5.98
N THR A 231 -11.61 -6.89 -7.10
CA THR A 231 -12.81 -6.43 -7.81
C THR A 231 -14.04 -6.45 -6.90
N SER A 232 -14.31 -7.56 -6.23
CA SER A 232 -15.47 -7.70 -5.33
C SER A 232 -15.43 -6.69 -4.19
N HIS A 233 -14.27 -6.50 -3.56
CA HIS A 233 -14.10 -5.52 -2.49
C HIS A 233 -14.34 -4.10 -3.00
N VAL A 234 -13.75 -3.72 -4.14
CA VAL A 234 -13.93 -2.38 -4.72
C VAL A 234 -15.39 -2.13 -5.09
N LEU A 235 -16.09 -3.07 -5.71
CA LEU A 235 -17.50 -2.89 -6.07
C LEU A 235 -18.43 -2.74 -4.85
N ALA A 236 -18.05 -3.32 -3.71
CA ALA A 236 -18.79 -3.19 -2.47
C ALA A 236 -18.59 -1.83 -1.79
N HIS A 237 -17.46 -1.16 -2.05
CA HIS A 237 -16.95 -0.10 -1.19
C HIS A 237 -16.54 1.18 -1.92
N VAL A 238 -16.48 1.18 -3.26
CA VAL A 238 -16.02 2.31 -4.06
C VAL A 238 -16.82 3.59 -3.83
N GLU A 239 -18.08 3.50 -3.40
CA GLU A 239 -18.93 4.64 -3.03
C GLU A 239 -18.45 5.38 -1.76
N GLU A 240 -17.66 4.72 -0.90
CA GLU A 240 -17.12 5.30 0.34
C GLU A 240 -15.67 5.77 0.19
N TYR A 241 -15.01 5.46 -0.92
CA TYR A 241 -13.59 5.79 -1.10
C TYR A 241 -13.35 7.30 -1.26
N PRO A 242 -12.27 7.84 -0.68
CA PRO A 242 -11.81 9.18 -1.04
C PRO A 242 -11.32 9.21 -2.50
N ALA A 243 -11.23 10.41 -3.07
CA ALA A 243 -10.84 10.60 -4.47
C ALA A 243 -9.45 10.04 -4.78
N GLU A 244 -8.50 10.18 -3.85
CA GLU A 244 -7.13 9.68 -4.00
C GLU A 244 -7.07 8.15 -4.05
N LEU A 245 -7.85 7.47 -3.20
CA LEU A 245 -7.96 6.01 -3.23
C LEU A 245 -8.67 5.53 -4.50
N THR A 246 -9.74 6.22 -4.89
CA THR A 246 -10.48 5.92 -6.13
C THR A 246 -9.55 6.02 -7.35
N ALA A 247 -8.75 7.08 -7.43
CA ALA A 247 -7.75 7.26 -8.48
C ALA A 247 -6.71 6.15 -8.48
N ALA A 248 -6.09 5.87 -7.32
CA ALA A 248 -5.09 4.82 -7.23
C ALA A 248 -5.64 3.45 -7.67
N VAL A 249 -6.83 3.07 -7.22
CA VAL A 249 -7.45 1.78 -7.58
C VAL A 249 -7.84 1.75 -9.06
N ALA A 250 -8.40 2.83 -9.61
CA ALA A 250 -8.76 2.92 -11.02
C ALA A 250 -7.54 2.77 -11.93
N GLU A 251 -6.45 3.45 -11.62
CA GLU A 251 -5.17 3.34 -12.33
C GLU A 251 -4.56 1.94 -12.20
N GLY A 252 -4.69 1.29 -11.03
CA GLY A 252 -4.23 -0.08 -10.83
C GLY A 252 -4.97 -1.11 -11.70
N PHE A 253 -6.30 -1.01 -11.79
CA PHE A 253 -7.07 -1.85 -12.69
C PHE A 253 -6.82 -1.51 -14.17
N ALA A 254 -6.57 -0.24 -14.49
CA ALA A 254 -6.17 0.15 -15.84
C ALA A 254 -4.81 -0.45 -16.21
N ALA A 255 -3.81 -0.38 -15.34
CA ALA A 255 -2.50 -1.00 -15.57
C ALA A 255 -2.60 -2.52 -15.76
N LEU A 256 -3.38 -3.22 -14.91
CA LEU A 256 -3.67 -4.65 -15.11
C LEU A 256 -4.31 -4.91 -16.49
N SER A 257 -5.26 -4.07 -16.89
CA SER A 257 -5.98 -4.21 -18.16
C SER A 257 -5.11 -3.90 -19.38
N ASP A 258 -4.04 -3.13 -19.22
CA ASP A 258 -3.08 -2.80 -20.28
C ASP A 258 -1.96 -3.85 -20.41
N ASN A 259 -1.67 -4.57 -19.31
CA ASN A 259 -0.63 -5.58 -19.24
C ASN A 259 -0.79 -6.69 -20.30
N GLU A 260 0.24 -6.92 -21.10
CA GLU A 260 0.20 -7.83 -22.24
C GLU A 260 -0.03 -9.30 -21.85
N ASP A 261 0.65 -9.79 -20.80
CA ASP A 261 0.53 -11.18 -20.33
C ASP A 261 -0.87 -11.44 -19.77
N PHE A 262 -1.40 -10.48 -19.01
CA PHE A 262 -2.77 -10.55 -18.51
C PHE A 262 -3.76 -10.60 -19.68
N ARG A 263 -3.65 -9.69 -20.65
CA ARG A 263 -4.54 -9.65 -21.82
C ARG A 263 -4.47 -10.92 -22.69
N THR A 264 -3.33 -11.61 -22.68
CA THR A 264 -3.14 -12.85 -23.45
C THR A 264 -3.79 -14.06 -22.78
N SER A 265 -3.93 -14.05 -21.45
CA SER A 265 -4.40 -15.19 -20.64
C SER A 265 -5.55 -14.82 -19.69
N TRP A 266 -6.29 -13.75 -20.00
CA TRP A 266 -7.26 -13.16 -19.09
C TRP A 266 -8.39 -14.13 -18.75
N GLU A 267 -8.78 -15.02 -19.66
CA GLU A 267 -9.83 -16.01 -19.39
C GLU A 267 -9.51 -16.89 -18.18
N ASP A 268 -8.23 -17.18 -17.94
CA ASP A 268 -7.77 -17.98 -16.79
C ASP A 268 -8.01 -17.28 -15.46
N PHE A 269 -8.07 -15.94 -15.47
CA PHE A 269 -8.45 -15.13 -14.31
C PHE A 269 -9.95 -15.07 -14.09
N PHE A 270 -10.77 -15.79 -14.87
CA PHE A 270 -12.22 -15.86 -14.70
C PHE A 270 -12.72 -17.30 -14.82
N GLN A 271 -11.98 -18.23 -14.21
CA GLN A 271 -12.38 -19.63 -14.09
C GLN A 271 -12.98 -19.93 -12.72
N ASP A 272 -14.00 -20.78 -12.69
CA ASP A 272 -14.61 -21.33 -11.49
C ASP A 272 -13.74 -22.48 -10.93
N PRO A 273 -14.00 -22.98 -9.71
CA PRO A 273 -13.22 -24.08 -9.12
C PRO A 273 -13.23 -25.39 -9.92
N ASN A 274 -14.15 -25.55 -10.88
CA ASN A 274 -14.26 -26.71 -11.75
C ASN A 274 -13.56 -26.49 -13.11
N GLY A 275 -12.90 -25.35 -13.31
CA GLY A 275 -12.24 -24.97 -14.57
C GLY A 275 -13.20 -24.45 -15.65
N GLY A 276 -14.47 -24.24 -15.32
CA GLY A 276 -15.46 -23.60 -16.20
C GLY A 276 -15.37 -22.06 -16.14
N PRO A 277 -16.01 -21.33 -17.06
CA PRO A 277 -16.04 -19.86 -17.01
C PRO A 277 -16.87 -19.35 -15.82
N ASP A 278 -16.26 -18.55 -14.94
CA ASP A 278 -16.92 -17.83 -13.85
C ASP A 278 -17.62 -16.58 -14.39
N MET A 279 -18.87 -16.75 -14.81
CA MET A 279 -19.69 -15.67 -15.37
C MET A 279 -19.99 -14.55 -14.37
N GLN A 280 -20.04 -14.87 -13.06
CA GLN A 280 -20.26 -13.87 -12.03
C GLN A 280 -19.02 -12.99 -11.87
N ALA A 281 -17.83 -13.58 -11.88
CA ALA A 281 -16.57 -12.85 -11.84
C ALA A 281 -16.40 -11.90 -13.03
N LYS A 282 -16.71 -12.37 -14.26
CA LYS A 282 -16.71 -11.52 -15.45
C LYS A 282 -17.69 -10.36 -15.33
N THR A 283 -18.90 -10.65 -14.86
CA THR A 283 -19.95 -9.64 -14.65
C THR A 283 -19.52 -8.60 -13.61
N ASN A 284 -18.94 -9.03 -12.50
CA ASN A 284 -18.39 -8.14 -11.48
C ASN A 284 -17.30 -7.25 -12.08
N PHE A 285 -16.33 -7.82 -12.79
CA PHE A 285 -15.25 -7.04 -13.39
C PHE A 285 -15.77 -5.98 -14.35
N MET A 286 -16.76 -6.30 -15.19
CA MET A 286 -17.38 -5.31 -16.08
C MET A 286 -18.06 -4.16 -15.33
N GLN A 287 -18.59 -4.37 -14.13
CA GLN A 287 -19.17 -3.28 -13.32
C GLN A 287 -18.13 -2.23 -12.89
N LEU A 288 -16.83 -2.52 -12.98
CA LEU A 288 -15.77 -1.53 -12.72
C LEU A 288 -15.80 -0.39 -13.73
N GLU A 289 -16.27 -0.62 -14.97
CA GLU A 289 -16.43 0.44 -15.97
C GLU A 289 -17.36 1.55 -15.46
N GLU A 290 -18.52 1.17 -14.93
CA GLU A 290 -19.51 2.15 -14.45
C GLU A 290 -19.16 2.66 -13.04
N LYS A 291 -18.90 1.74 -12.10
CA LYS A 291 -18.78 2.10 -10.67
C LYS A 291 -17.43 2.73 -10.32
N LEU A 292 -16.33 2.19 -10.85
CA LEU A 292 -14.99 2.68 -10.54
C LEU A 292 -14.55 3.76 -11.54
N ALA A 293 -14.49 3.43 -12.83
CA ALA A 293 -14.04 4.40 -13.84
C ALA A 293 -15.04 5.55 -13.99
N GLY A 294 -16.35 5.29 -13.92
CA GLY A 294 -17.37 6.34 -13.91
C GLY A 294 -17.24 7.30 -12.72
N ARG A 295 -16.90 6.81 -11.52
CA ARG A 295 -16.60 7.68 -10.37
C ARG A 295 -15.31 8.46 -10.56
N TYR A 296 -14.23 7.79 -10.96
CA TYR A 296 -12.95 8.43 -11.24
C TYR A 296 -13.09 9.59 -12.23
N LEU A 297 -13.87 9.42 -13.30
CA LEU A 297 -14.10 10.46 -14.31
C LEU A 297 -15.02 11.60 -13.84
N LYS A 298 -15.86 11.37 -12.81
CA LYS A 298 -16.59 12.47 -12.17
C LYS A 298 -15.64 13.35 -11.37
N ASP A 299 -14.70 12.74 -10.65
CA ASP A 299 -13.72 13.44 -9.81
C ASP A 299 -12.59 14.07 -10.65
N LYS A 300 -12.18 13.42 -11.75
CA LYS A 300 -11.14 13.86 -12.68
C LYS A 300 -11.58 13.70 -14.15
N PRO A 301 -12.39 14.62 -14.70
CA PRO A 301 -12.95 14.52 -16.06
C PRO A 301 -11.91 14.37 -17.18
N ASP A 302 -10.75 15.02 -17.02
CA ASP A 302 -9.66 14.96 -18.00
C ASP A 302 -8.83 13.67 -17.90
N GLY A 303 -9.05 12.85 -16.86
CA GLY A 303 -8.35 11.58 -16.59
C GLY A 303 -8.77 10.42 -17.50
N LYS A 304 -9.56 10.65 -18.55
CA LYS A 304 -10.06 9.59 -19.44
C LYS A 304 -8.96 8.74 -20.06
N LYS A 305 -7.78 9.31 -20.27
CA LYS A 305 -6.61 8.59 -20.79
C LYS A 305 -6.12 7.54 -19.79
N ASP A 306 -6.11 7.87 -18.51
CA ASP A 306 -5.55 7.05 -17.43
C ASP A 306 -6.35 5.76 -17.21
N VAL A 307 -7.68 5.82 -17.38
CA VAL A 307 -8.57 4.65 -17.24
C VAL A 307 -8.96 4.02 -18.58
N ARG A 308 -8.40 4.50 -19.70
CA ARG A 308 -8.74 4.02 -21.04
C ARG A 308 -8.51 2.50 -21.21
N PRO A 309 -7.40 1.91 -20.74
CA PRO A 309 -7.17 0.48 -20.88
C PRO A 309 -8.26 -0.36 -20.20
N LEU A 310 -8.70 0.03 -19.00
CA LEU A 310 -9.79 -0.65 -18.28
C LEU A 310 -11.09 -0.62 -19.09
N LEU A 311 -11.46 0.54 -19.64
CA LEU A 311 -12.69 0.69 -20.44
C LEU A 311 -12.65 -0.16 -21.72
N ASP A 312 -11.50 -0.22 -22.39
CA ASP A 312 -11.35 -1.02 -23.60
C ASP A 312 -11.33 -2.52 -23.31
N PHE A 313 -10.75 -2.92 -22.18
CA PHE A 313 -10.75 -4.31 -21.73
C PHE A 313 -12.16 -4.78 -21.31
N CYS A 314 -12.94 -3.99 -20.58
CA CYS A 314 -14.35 -4.30 -20.27
C CYS A 314 -15.18 -4.56 -21.55
N LYS A 315 -14.97 -3.74 -22.61
CA LYS A 315 -15.60 -3.96 -23.92
C LYS A 315 -15.13 -5.24 -24.60
N ALA A 316 -13.87 -5.62 -24.43
CA ALA A 316 -13.34 -6.88 -24.95
C ALA A 316 -14.05 -8.07 -24.28
N ILE A 317 -14.16 -8.07 -22.94
CA ILE A 317 -14.91 -9.09 -22.19
C ILE A 317 -16.37 -9.16 -22.69
N GLN A 318 -17.04 -8.00 -22.80
CA GLN A 318 -18.44 -7.94 -23.22
C GLN A 318 -18.68 -8.57 -24.60
N ARG A 319 -17.71 -8.50 -25.52
CA ARG A 319 -17.81 -9.14 -26.85
C ARG A 319 -17.74 -10.66 -26.78
N THR A 320 -17.05 -11.22 -25.79
CA THR A 320 -16.93 -12.68 -25.60
C THR A 320 -18.13 -13.31 -24.89
N MET A 321 -19.00 -12.49 -24.29
CA MET A 321 -20.21 -12.94 -23.61
C MET A 321 -21.45 -12.98 -24.53
N LYS A 322 -21.33 -12.50 -25.76
CA LYS A 322 -22.38 -12.53 -26.79
C LYS A 322 -22.21 -13.76 -27.67
#